data_AF-A0A937Y6B3-F1
#
_entry.id   AF-A0A937Y6B3-F1
#
_cell.length_a   1.000
_cell.length_b   1.000
_cell.length_c   1.000
_cell.angle_alpha   90.00
_cell.angle_beta   90.00
_cell.angle_gamma   90.00
#
_symmetry.space_group_name_H-M   'P 1'
#
loop_
_entity.id
_entity.type
_entity.pdbx_description
1 polymer ?
#
loop_
_entity_poly.entity_id
_entity_poly.type
_entity_poly.pdbx_seq_one_letter_code
_entity_poly.pdbx_strand_id
1 'polypeptide(L)'
;MGAAMILEHPDWDPLIAALAAQPASPFRSAIAPELARAVLAAPAALALWIATREPQLAAADRLRLLVIGAETVDAPDAGRWYALLPQLAGAAFELETTLVGDALDLDFRSAAADCAPSRPARLLRMPLDEFLRTHDAGDYDLAAVFHPGMQKNRGWLTDGSLARIVAAGTVLVGSSYEPEEAQVDAWVIACHGYAVAGDPLLNPFYLDLGDQRNQVQWGRALWKFARQVPAPERAPDQERLDALDLLSRMVMHSMLETDWPSFAPGARLELKSSTGTRLALIHVFDRCCADPATGTLYRLGDRGELATIGALDTGELASYPEGGRKLERALWAARIKADRLLPEGARVREAGYGADRAAAMLADLRARARRMFQGSAAT
;
A
#
# COMPACT_ATOMS: atom_id res chain seq x y z
N MET A 1 -4.25 -7.52 31.70
CA MET A 1 -4.06 -7.76 30.25
C MET A 1 -2.93 -8.75 30.09
N GLY A 2 -3.13 -9.78 29.27
CA GLY A 2 -2.03 -10.67 28.88
C GLY A 2 -1.09 -9.95 27.91
N ALA A 3 0.09 -10.51 27.67
CA ALA A 3 0.91 -10.05 26.56
C ALA A 3 0.17 -10.30 25.23
N ALA A 4 0.31 -9.38 24.28
CA ALA A 4 -0.33 -9.53 22.98
C ALA A 4 0.35 -10.66 22.19
N MET A 5 -0.42 -11.71 21.84
CA MET A 5 0.08 -12.88 21.11
C MET A 5 0.82 -12.48 19.83
N ILE A 6 0.34 -11.44 19.15
CA ILE A 6 0.94 -10.90 17.92
C ILE A 6 2.37 -10.38 18.12
N LEU A 7 2.75 -10.00 19.35
CA LEU A 7 4.10 -9.52 19.69
C LEU A 7 5.01 -10.65 20.18
N GLU A 8 4.45 -11.74 20.71
CA GLU A 8 5.20 -12.90 21.19
C GLU A 8 5.67 -13.80 20.04
N HIS A 9 4.98 -13.75 18.90
CA HIS A 9 5.24 -14.60 17.74
C HIS A 9 5.43 -13.74 16.48
N PRO A 10 6.66 -13.28 16.19
CA PRO A 10 6.92 -12.27 15.14
C PRO A 10 6.75 -12.80 13.70
N ASP A 11 6.44 -14.08 13.53
CA ASP A 11 6.31 -14.77 12.24
C ASP A 11 5.03 -15.60 12.17
N TRP A 12 4.59 -15.93 10.96
CA TRP A 12 3.34 -16.66 10.71
C TRP A 12 3.27 -18.02 11.39
N ASP A 13 4.31 -18.84 11.24
CA ASP A 13 4.30 -20.23 11.72
C ASP A 13 4.14 -20.35 13.24
N PRO A 14 4.93 -19.64 14.08
CA PRO A 14 4.72 -19.68 15.52
C PRO A 14 3.38 -19.06 15.94
N LEU A 15 2.89 -18.01 15.26
CA LEU A 15 1.60 -17.40 15.57
C LEU A 15 0.43 -18.37 15.33
N ILE A 16 0.43 -19.04 14.17
CA ILE A 16 -0.60 -20.02 13.80
C ILE A 16 -0.54 -21.22 14.76
N ALA A 17 0.66 -21.71 15.11
CA ALA A 17 0.82 -22.78 16.09
C ALA A 17 0.27 -22.39 17.47
N ALA A 18 0.54 -21.16 17.93
CA ALA A 18 0.04 -20.65 19.19
C ALA A 18 -1.50 -20.51 19.20
N LEU A 19 -2.10 -20.02 18.12
CA LEU A 19 -3.54 -19.99 17.95
C LEU A 19 -4.14 -21.41 17.98
N ALA A 20 -3.55 -22.35 17.26
CA ALA A 20 -4.05 -23.72 17.17
C ALA A 20 -3.97 -24.49 18.50
N ALA A 21 -3.02 -24.14 19.36
CA ALA A 21 -2.86 -24.74 20.68
C ALA A 21 -3.94 -24.30 21.69
N GLN A 22 -4.75 -23.28 21.38
CA GLN A 22 -5.75 -22.75 22.31
C GLN A 22 -6.97 -23.68 22.39
N PRO A 23 -7.47 -24.04 23.60
CA PRO A 23 -8.58 -24.99 23.74
C PRO A 23 -9.87 -24.57 23.04
N ALA A 24 -10.12 -23.26 22.97
CA ALA A 24 -11.30 -22.67 22.32
C ALA A 24 -11.03 -22.26 20.86
N SER A 25 -9.87 -22.62 20.30
CA SER A 25 -9.48 -22.16 18.97
C SER A 25 -10.39 -22.76 17.89
N PRO A 26 -10.99 -21.92 17.04
CA PRO A 26 -11.62 -22.40 15.81
C PRO A 26 -10.55 -22.86 14.79
N PHE A 27 -9.30 -22.45 15.00
CA PHE A 27 -8.10 -22.84 14.27
C PHE A 27 -7.66 -24.27 14.66
N ARG A 28 -8.38 -25.28 14.19
CA ARG A 28 -7.93 -26.68 14.32
C ARG A 28 -6.86 -26.97 13.28
N SER A 29 -6.05 -28.02 13.50
CA SER A 29 -4.95 -28.48 12.63
C SER A 29 -5.34 -28.89 11.19
N ALA A 30 -6.56 -28.56 10.74
CA ALA A 30 -7.12 -28.94 9.45
C ALA A 30 -7.02 -27.85 8.37
N ILE A 31 -6.70 -26.60 8.72
CA ILE A 31 -6.55 -25.52 7.75
C ILE A 31 -5.14 -25.57 7.15
N ALA A 32 -5.03 -25.54 5.82
CA ALA A 32 -3.74 -25.43 5.14
C ALA A 32 -2.98 -24.16 5.56
N PRO A 33 -1.65 -24.19 5.75
CA PRO A 33 -0.89 -23.03 6.23
C PRO A 33 -1.06 -21.76 5.39
N GLU A 34 -1.10 -21.86 4.05
CA GLU A 34 -1.30 -20.68 3.20
C GLU A 34 -2.67 -20.05 3.40
N LEU A 35 -3.70 -20.89 3.50
CA LEU A 35 -5.07 -20.45 3.74
C LEU A 35 -5.23 -19.82 5.13
N ALA A 36 -4.55 -20.39 6.13
CA ALA A 36 -4.48 -19.84 7.47
C ALA A 36 -3.89 -18.42 7.48
N ARG A 37 -2.76 -18.20 6.79
CA ARG A 37 -2.15 -16.87 6.64
C ARG A 37 -3.10 -15.91 5.93
N ALA A 38 -3.77 -16.36 4.86
CA ALA A 38 -4.69 -15.55 4.09
C ALA A 38 -5.89 -15.03 4.92
N VAL A 39 -6.55 -15.91 5.67
CA VAL A 39 -7.72 -15.51 6.49
C VAL A 39 -7.33 -14.71 7.73
N LEU A 40 -6.09 -14.84 8.21
CA LEU A 40 -5.60 -14.12 9.38
C LEU A 40 -4.90 -12.79 9.05
N ALA A 41 -4.54 -12.51 7.80
CA ALA A 41 -3.72 -11.36 7.44
C ALA A 41 -4.31 -10.02 7.93
N ALA A 42 -5.60 -9.77 7.68
CA ALA A 42 -6.29 -8.56 8.10
C ALA A 42 -6.36 -8.41 9.64
N PRO A 43 -6.89 -9.39 10.41
CA PRO A 43 -6.93 -9.28 11.86
C PRO A 43 -5.54 -9.27 12.51
N ALA A 44 -4.55 -9.97 11.97
CA ALA A 44 -3.17 -9.94 12.47
C ALA A 44 -2.54 -8.54 12.31
N ALA A 45 -2.72 -7.90 11.15
CA ALA A 45 -2.25 -6.54 10.90
C ALA A 45 -2.85 -5.53 11.90
N LEU A 46 -4.16 -5.60 12.16
CA LEU A 46 -4.81 -4.72 13.14
C LEU A 46 -4.41 -5.04 14.57
N ALA A 47 -4.25 -6.32 14.92
CA ALA A 47 -3.76 -6.71 16.24
C ALA A 47 -2.38 -6.13 16.50
N LEU A 48 -1.48 -6.24 15.53
CA LEU A 48 -0.15 -5.66 15.59
C LEU A 48 -0.22 -4.15 15.77
N TRP A 49 -1.07 -3.47 14.99
CA TRP A 49 -1.26 -2.03 15.10
C TRP A 49 -1.76 -1.62 16.49
N ILE A 50 -2.83 -2.26 16.98
CA ILE A 50 -3.39 -1.99 18.31
C ILE A 50 -2.32 -2.20 19.39
N ALA A 51 -1.64 -3.34 19.37
CA ALA A 51 -0.65 -3.69 20.40
C ALA A 51 0.56 -2.75 20.42
N THR A 52 0.93 -2.14 19.29
CA THR A 52 2.15 -1.31 19.17
C THR A 52 1.90 0.19 19.18
N ARG A 53 0.82 0.66 18.55
CA ARG A 53 0.57 2.10 18.29
C ARG A 53 -0.65 2.64 19.02
N GLU A 54 -1.65 1.80 19.30
CA GLU A 54 -2.90 2.22 19.94
C GLU A 54 -3.30 1.30 21.10
N PRO A 55 -2.41 1.04 22.09
CA PRO A 55 -2.67 0.07 23.15
C PRO A 55 -3.88 0.41 24.01
N GLN A 56 -4.31 1.68 24.04
CA GLN A 56 -5.54 2.08 24.71
C GLN A 56 -6.80 1.45 24.11
N LEU A 57 -6.78 1.09 22.81
CA LEU A 57 -7.89 0.36 22.18
C LEU A 57 -8.02 -1.07 22.72
N ALA A 58 -6.91 -1.70 23.11
CA ALA A 58 -6.91 -3.03 23.74
C ALA A 58 -7.48 -3.02 25.17
N ALA A 59 -7.52 -1.85 25.82
CA ALA A 59 -8.06 -1.67 27.16
C ALA A 59 -9.56 -1.34 27.18
N ALA A 60 -10.19 -1.13 26.03
CA ALA A 60 -11.62 -0.86 25.94
C ALA A 60 -12.46 -2.10 26.29
N ASP A 61 -13.70 -1.91 26.74
CA ASP A 61 -14.65 -3.02 26.95
C ASP A 61 -15.25 -3.50 25.61
N ARG A 62 -15.35 -2.59 24.64
CA ARG A 62 -15.88 -2.82 23.30
C ARG A 62 -15.06 -2.04 22.29
N LEU A 63 -14.87 -2.63 21.11
CA LEU A 63 -14.22 -2.01 19.97
C LEU A 63 -15.10 -2.17 18.73
N ARG A 64 -15.44 -1.05 18.10
CA ARG A 64 -16.18 -0.99 16.83
C ARG A 64 -15.21 -0.68 15.71
N LEU A 65 -15.03 -1.67 14.82
CA LEU A 65 -14.14 -1.64 13.68
C LEU A 65 -14.91 -1.36 12.39
N LEU A 66 -14.44 -0.37 11.62
CA LEU A 66 -14.86 -0.12 10.24
C LEU A 66 -13.74 -0.53 9.27
N VAL A 67 -14.02 -1.42 8.32
CA VAL A 67 -13.11 -1.69 7.19
C VAL A 67 -13.66 -1.00 5.95
N ILE A 68 -12.86 -0.10 5.40
CA ILE A 68 -13.21 0.80 4.30
C ILE A 68 -12.65 0.25 2.99
N GLY A 69 -13.47 0.32 1.93
CA GLY A 69 -13.08 -0.18 0.61
C GLY A 69 -12.88 -1.70 0.64
N ALA A 70 -13.64 -2.40 1.49
CA ALA A 70 -13.48 -3.83 1.71
C ALA A 70 -13.77 -4.61 0.42
N GLU A 71 -12.91 -5.58 0.12
CA GLU A 71 -13.04 -6.51 -0.99
C GLU A 71 -13.18 -7.96 -0.47
N THR A 72 -13.17 -8.93 -1.38
CA THR A 72 -13.24 -10.36 -1.03
C THR A 72 -12.12 -10.80 -0.07
N VAL A 73 -10.91 -10.25 -0.21
CA VAL A 73 -9.76 -10.60 0.66
C VAL A 73 -9.91 -10.06 2.08
N ASP A 74 -10.65 -8.96 2.26
CA ASP A 74 -10.96 -8.41 3.58
C ASP A 74 -12.08 -9.17 4.26
N ALA A 75 -13.00 -9.75 3.48
CA ALA A 75 -14.25 -10.33 3.96
C ALA A 75 -14.37 -11.87 3.79
N PRO A 76 -13.31 -12.69 3.82
CA PRO A 76 -13.47 -14.13 3.68
C PRO A 76 -14.41 -14.66 4.77
N ASP A 77 -15.35 -15.51 4.36
CA ASP A 77 -16.33 -16.11 5.26
C ASP A 77 -17.14 -15.06 6.03
N ALA A 78 -17.62 -14.04 5.32
CA ALA A 78 -18.38 -12.92 5.88
C ALA A 78 -17.64 -12.16 7.00
N GLY A 79 -16.31 -12.06 6.90
CA GLY A 79 -15.47 -11.36 7.88
C GLY A 79 -15.41 -12.03 9.25
N ARG A 80 -15.82 -13.31 9.37
CA ARG A 80 -15.84 -14.06 10.64
C ARG A 80 -14.48 -14.13 11.31
N TRP A 81 -13.39 -14.07 10.53
CA TRP A 81 -12.02 -14.13 11.03
C TRP A 81 -11.59 -12.93 11.88
N TYR A 82 -12.25 -11.77 11.75
CA TYR A 82 -11.98 -10.62 12.62
C TYR A 82 -12.28 -10.91 14.09
N ALA A 83 -13.15 -11.88 14.40
CA ALA A 83 -13.45 -12.26 15.78
C ALA A 83 -12.20 -12.73 16.58
N LEU A 84 -11.08 -13.05 15.91
CA LEU A 84 -9.81 -13.39 16.54
C LEU A 84 -8.98 -12.17 16.96
N LEU A 85 -9.33 -10.97 16.49
CA LEU A 85 -8.60 -9.72 16.76
C LEU A 85 -8.36 -9.44 18.26
N PRO A 86 -9.36 -9.56 19.17
CA PRO A 86 -9.12 -9.33 20.60
C PRO A 86 -8.04 -10.27 21.15
N GLN A 87 -8.13 -11.56 20.81
CA GLN A 87 -7.16 -12.57 21.25
C GLN A 87 -5.76 -12.29 20.73
N LEU A 88 -5.63 -11.97 19.44
CA LEU A 88 -4.34 -11.62 18.81
C LEU A 88 -3.70 -10.39 19.47
N ALA A 89 -4.53 -9.39 19.83
CA ALA A 89 -4.09 -8.16 20.48
C ALA A 89 -3.86 -8.32 22.00
N GLY A 90 -4.06 -9.51 22.59
CA GLY A 90 -3.95 -9.72 24.05
C GLY A 90 -5.04 -9.00 24.87
N ALA A 91 -6.17 -8.73 24.23
CA ALA A 91 -7.28 -7.93 24.74
C ALA A 91 -8.52 -8.78 25.04
N ALA A 92 -9.47 -8.19 25.76
CA ALA A 92 -10.74 -8.82 26.14
C ALA A 92 -11.98 -8.06 25.66
N PHE A 93 -11.80 -7.08 24.76
CA PHE A 93 -12.92 -6.28 24.26
C PHE A 93 -13.91 -7.11 23.45
N GLU A 94 -15.19 -6.73 23.50
CA GLU A 94 -16.17 -7.17 22.53
C GLU A 94 -15.91 -6.48 21.18
N LEU A 95 -15.77 -7.27 20.11
CA LEU A 95 -15.57 -6.73 18.76
C LEU A 95 -16.89 -6.67 17.97
N GLU A 96 -17.13 -5.53 17.36
CA GLU A 96 -18.10 -5.36 16.28
C GLU A 96 -17.42 -4.86 15.01
N THR A 97 -17.54 -5.63 13.94
CA THR A 97 -16.90 -5.29 12.66
C THR A 97 -17.95 -4.93 11.62
N THR A 98 -17.78 -3.79 10.96
CA THR A 98 -18.51 -3.40 9.75
C THR A 98 -17.53 -3.33 8.58
N LEU A 99 -17.83 -4.00 7.47
CA LEU A 99 -17.05 -3.93 6.24
C LEU A 99 -17.89 -3.23 5.17
N VAL A 100 -17.33 -2.17 4.57
CA VAL A 100 -18.00 -1.35 3.56
C VAL A 100 -17.15 -1.33 2.29
N GLY A 101 -17.73 -1.74 1.17
CA GLY A 101 -17.06 -1.69 -0.13
C GLY A 101 -17.96 -2.13 -1.27
N ASP A 102 -17.90 -1.44 -2.41
CA ASP A 102 -18.69 -1.73 -3.61
C ASP A 102 -18.31 -3.07 -4.28
N ALA A 103 -17.06 -3.50 -4.08
CA ALA A 103 -16.48 -4.73 -4.59
C ALA A 103 -16.68 -5.95 -3.68
N LEU A 104 -17.45 -5.84 -2.59
CA LEU A 104 -17.74 -6.97 -1.71
C LEU A 104 -18.51 -8.08 -2.44
N ASP A 105 -17.98 -9.31 -2.34
CA ASP A 105 -18.66 -10.55 -2.72
C ASP A 105 -19.32 -11.15 -1.46
N LEU A 106 -20.61 -10.87 -1.27
CA LEU A 106 -21.35 -11.24 -0.04
C LEU A 106 -21.55 -12.76 0.10
N ASP A 107 -21.47 -13.49 -1.01
CA ASP A 107 -21.66 -14.94 -1.06
C ASP A 107 -20.32 -15.70 -1.01
N PHE A 108 -19.21 -14.98 -0.88
CA PHE A 108 -17.89 -15.57 -0.89
C PHE A 108 -17.64 -16.47 0.34
N ARG A 109 -17.28 -17.72 0.08
CA ARG A 109 -16.86 -18.70 1.08
C ARG A 109 -15.50 -19.26 0.72
N SER A 110 -14.58 -19.24 1.68
CA SER A 110 -13.26 -19.85 1.55
C SER A 110 -13.32 -21.35 1.84
N ALA A 111 -12.24 -22.07 1.52
CA ALA A 111 -12.07 -23.47 1.93
C ALA A 111 -11.92 -23.64 3.45
N ALA A 112 -11.73 -22.54 4.21
CA ALA A 112 -11.66 -22.53 5.67
C ALA A 112 -12.99 -22.12 6.34
N ALA A 113 -14.07 -21.90 5.57
CA ALA A 113 -15.35 -21.39 6.08
C ALA A 113 -15.91 -22.18 7.28
N ASP A 114 -15.73 -23.49 7.28
CA ASP A 114 -16.23 -24.38 8.33
C ASP A 114 -15.41 -24.29 9.61
N CYS A 115 -14.18 -23.76 9.52
CA CYS A 115 -13.31 -23.48 10.65
C CYS A 115 -13.38 -22.02 11.12
N ALA A 116 -14.13 -21.13 10.46
CA ALA A 116 -14.19 -19.74 10.87
C ALA A 116 -14.91 -19.57 12.23
N PRO A 117 -14.63 -18.51 13.01
CA PRO A 117 -15.38 -18.18 14.24
C PRO A 117 -16.89 -17.98 13.94
N SER A 118 -17.82 -18.21 14.87
CA SER A 118 -19.26 -18.18 14.55
C SER A 118 -19.85 -16.79 14.26
N ARG A 119 -19.29 -15.71 14.83
CA ARG A 119 -19.82 -14.34 14.71
C ARG A 119 -19.41 -13.70 13.39
N PRO A 120 -20.34 -13.43 12.44
CA PRO A 120 -20.01 -12.72 11.21
C PRO A 120 -19.87 -11.21 11.47
N ALA A 121 -19.19 -10.54 10.55
CA ALA A 121 -19.20 -9.09 10.48
C ALA A 121 -20.45 -8.57 9.76
N ARG A 122 -20.76 -7.29 9.92
CA ARG A 122 -21.78 -6.61 9.12
C ARG A 122 -21.17 -6.22 7.78
N LEU A 123 -21.72 -6.74 6.68
CA LEU A 123 -21.26 -6.43 5.32
C LEU A 123 -22.21 -5.45 4.64
N LEU A 124 -21.66 -4.39 4.03
CA LEU A 124 -22.42 -3.38 3.32
C LEU A 124 -21.77 -3.11 1.95
N ARG A 125 -22.41 -3.63 0.90
CA ARG A 125 -21.94 -3.43 -0.47
C ARG A 125 -22.38 -2.07 -1.02
N MET A 126 -21.62 -1.03 -0.70
CA MET A 126 -21.87 0.35 -1.13
C MET A 126 -20.60 1.19 -1.08
N PRO A 127 -20.57 2.33 -1.79
CA PRO A 127 -19.53 3.35 -1.61
C PRO A 127 -19.47 3.90 -0.18
N LEU A 128 -18.28 4.35 0.24
CA LEU A 128 -18.06 4.89 1.59
C LEU A 128 -18.89 6.16 1.84
N ASP A 129 -18.99 7.05 0.85
CA ASP A 129 -19.70 8.32 1.00
C ASP A 129 -21.20 8.11 1.22
N GLU A 130 -21.79 7.12 0.54
CA GLU A 130 -23.19 6.69 0.74
C GLU A 130 -23.40 6.12 2.14
N PHE A 131 -22.49 5.24 2.60
CA PHE A 131 -22.52 4.68 3.95
C PHE A 131 -22.53 5.78 5.02
N LEU A 132 -21.62 6.76 4.90
CA LEU A 132 -21.47 7.87 5.84
C LEU A 132 -22.57 8.95 5.73
N ARG A 133 -23.55 8.81 4.83
CA ARG A 133 -24.78 9.64 4.85
C ARG A 133 -25.82 9.11 5.84
N THR A 134 -25.73 7.83 6.19
CA THR A 134 -26.73 7.12 7.01
C THR A 134 -26.18 6.57 8.31
N HIS A 135 -24.85 6.60 8.49
CA HIS A 135 -24.15 6.13 9.67
C HIS A 135 -23.20 7.22 10.17
N ASP A 136 -23.10 7.37 11.49
CA ASP A 136 -22.16 8.32 12.09
C ASP A 136 -20.75 7.72 12.07
N ALA A 137 -19.77 8.50 11.62
CA ALA A 137 -18.38 8.08 11.69
C ALA A 137 -17.91 7.95 13.15
N GLY A 138 -18.46 8.76 14.07
CA GLY A 138 -18.14 8.72 15.50
C GLY A 138 -18.62 7.48 16.22
N ASP A 139 -19.41 6.63 15.56
CA ASP A 139 -19.77 5.32 16.10
C ASP A 139 -18.60 4.33 16.09
N TYR A 140 -17.48 4.62 15.42
CA TYR A 140 -16.36 3.70 15.23
C TYR A 140 -15.10 4.16 15.99
N ASP A 141 -14.43 3.21 16.65
CA ASP A 141 -13.19 3.46 17.38
C ASP A 141 -11.97 3.38 16.46
N LEU A 142 -12.02 2.44 15.52
CA LEU A 142 -10.95 2.13 14.57
C LEU A 142 -11.53 1.95 13.16
N ALA A 143 -10.91 2.60 12.19
CA ALA A 143 -11.17 2.45 10.78
C ALA A 143 -9.90 1.99 10.05
N ALA A 144 -10.03 1.03 9.15
CA ALA A 144 -8.92 0.42 8.42
C ALA A 144 -9.16 0.43 6.90
N VAL A 145 -8.10 0.73 6.13
CA VAL A 145 -8.06 0.61 4.66
C VAL A 145 -6.90 -0.33 4.31
N PHE A 146 -7.21 -1.55 3.87
CA PHE A 146 -6.15 -2.52 3.54
C PHE A 146 -5.64 -2.46 2.09
N HIS A 147 -6.37 -1.75 1.22
CA HIS A 147 -6.00 -1.50 -0.16
C HIS A 147 -5.74 -0.01 -0.46
N PRO A 148 -4.87 0.69 0.31
CA PRO A 148 -4.49 2.04 -0.03
C PRO A 148 -3.56 1.99 -1.25
N GLY A 149 -4.14 2.24 -2.41
CA GLY A 149 -3.49 3.08 -3.39
C GLY A 149 -4.24 4.40 -3.36
N MET A 150 -3.85 5.34 -2.50
CA MET A 150 -4.54 6.63 -2.37
C MET A 150 -4.56 7.40 -3.69
N GLN A 151 -3.61 7.11 -4.59
CA GLN A 151 -3.62 7.59 -5.97
C GLN A 151 -4.88 7.16 -6.76
N LYS A 152 -5.38 5.94 -6.52
CA LYS A 152 -6.59 5.39 -7.17
C LYS A 152 -7.86 5.73 -6.40
N ASN A 153 -7.76 5.86 -5.08
CA ASN A 153 -8.88 6.13 -4.20
C ASN A 153 -8.96 7.61 -3.76
N ARG A 154 -8.52 8.54 -4.62
CA ARG A 154 -8.57 10.00 -4.35
C ARG A 154 -9.99 10.49 -4.03
N GLY A 155 -11.02 9.79 -4.53
CA GLY A 155 -12.42 10.08 -4.26
C GLY A 155 -12.72 10.23 -2.77
N TRP A 156 -12.20 9.35 -1.91
CA TRP A 156 -12.44 9.41 -0.46
C TRP A 156 -11.80 10.64 0.22
N LEU A 157 -10.75 11.21 -0.40
CA LEU A 157 -10.11 12.44 0.06
C LEU A 157 -10.91 13.67 -0.39
N THR A 158 -11.56 13.62 -1.56
CA THR A 158 -12.28 14.76 -2.16
C THR A 158 -13.75 14.83 -1.80
N ASP A 159 -14.42 13.70 -1.54
CA ASP A 159 -15.84 13.64 -1.15
C ASP A 159 -16.07 13.89 0.36
N GLY A 160 -14.99 14.16 1.10
CA GLY A 160 -15.01 14.44 2.53
C GLY A 160 -15.30 13.22 3.41
N SER A 161 -15.29 12.00 2.89
CA SER A 161 -15.52 10.79 3.67
C SER A 161 -14.43 10.54 4.71
N LEU A 162 -13.14 10.61 4.31
CA LEU A 162 -12.04 10.46 5.27
C LEU A 162 -11.98 11.65 6.24
N ALA A 163 -12.31 12.86 5.79
CA ALA A 163 -12.43 14.02 6.66
C ALA A 163 -13.45 13.78 7.79
N ARG A 164 -14.63 13.23 7.48
CA ARG A 164 -15.66 12.89 8.47
C ARG A 164 -15.15 11.89 9.51
N ILE A 165 -14.45 10.84 9.06
CA ILE A 165 -13.87 9.81 9.95
C ILE A 165 -12.80 10.41 10.87
N VAL A 166 -11.86 11.17 10.32
CA VAL A 166 -10.78 11.78 11.10
C VAL A 166 -11.34 12.84 12.06
N ALA A 167 -12.32 13.65 11.63
CA ALA A 167 -12.96 14.67 12.47
C ALA A 167 -13.75 14.06 13.65
N ALA A 168 -14.32 12.88 13.46
CA ALA A 168 -15.03 12.15 14.50
C ALA A 168 -14.10 11.58 15.59
N GLY A 169 -12.78 11.62 15.37
CA GLY A 169 -11.79 11.10 16.32
C GLY A 169 -11.49 9.62 16.17
N THR A 170 -12.13 8.94 15.22
CA THR A 170 -11.85 7.54 14.86
C THR A 170 -10.39 7.39 14.43
N VAL A 171 -9.71 6.37 14.93
CA VAL A 171 -8.35 6.04 14.49
C VAL A 171 -8.43 5.52 13.05
N LEU A 172 -7.86 6.23 12.07
CA LEU A 172 -7.84 5.78 10.68
C LEU A 172 -6.46 5.25 10.28
N VAL A 173 -6.40 3.96 9.98
CA VAL A 173 -5.20 3.21 9.58
C VAL A 173 -5.29 2.83 8.11
N GLY A 174 -4.20 3.01 7.36
CA GLY A 174 -4.00 2.46 6.02
C GLY A 174 -2.89 1.41 6.03
N SER A 175 -2.86 0.53 5.02
CA SER A 175 -1.75 -0.41 4.81
C SER A 175 -1.23 -0.51 3.37
N SER A 176 -0.04 -0.07 3.04
CA SER A 176 0.48 -0.17 1.66
C SER A 176 1.17 -1.51 1.40
N TYR A 177 1.39 -1.87 0.12
CA TYR A 177 2.09 -3.11 -0.26
C TYR A 177 3.57 -3.06 0.10
N GLU A 178 4.18 -1.88 0.15
CA GLU A 178 5.58 -1.69 0.51
C GLU A 178 5.80 -0.35 1.25
N PRO A 179 6.92 -0.18 1.98
CA PRO A 179 7.25 1.06 2.66
C PRO A 179 7.39 2.26 1.70
N GLU A 180 7.91 2.02 0.50
CA GLU A 180 8.00 3.02 -0.57
C GLU A 180 6.61 3.48 -1.03
N GLU A 181 5.64 2.57 -1.14
CA GLU A 181 4.27 2.91 -1.50
C GLU A 181 3.56 3.68 -0.37
N ALA A 182 3.84 3.38 0.90
CA ALA A 182 3.34 4.19 2.01
C ALA A 182 3.83 5.65 1.92
N GLN A 183 5.02 5.90 1.36
CA GLN A 183 5.48 7.27 1.09
C GLN A 183 4.71 7.92 -0.05
N VAL A 184 4.31 7.16 -1.07
CA VAL A 184 3.44 7.63 -2.16
C VAL A 184 2.05 7.98 -1.62
N ASP A 185 1.46 7.11 -0.79
CA ASP A 185 0.18 7.40 -0.15
C ASP A 185 0.26 8.65 0.73
N ALA A 186 1.29 8.74 1.58
CA ALA A 186 1.55 9.92 2.41
C ALA A 186 1.69 11.20 1.57
N TRP A 187 2.33 11.11 0.40
CA TRP A 187 2.45 12.22 -0.54
C TRP A 187 1.09 12.62 -1.11
N VAL A 188 0.29 11.66 -1.58
CA VAL A 188 -1.05 11.91 -2.13
C VAL A 188 -1.94 12.57 -1.09
N ILE A 189 -2.05 12.01 0.11
CA ILE A 189 -2.94 12.60 1.14
C ILE A 189 -2.46 14.00 1.56
N ALA A 190 -1.14 14.26 1.55
CA ALA A 190 -0.59 15.59 1.83
C ALA A 190 -0.96 16.62 0.75
N CYS A 191 -1.08 16.20 -0.52
CA CYS A 191 -1.60 17.07 -1.59
C CYS A 191 -3.03 17.52 -1.30
N HIS A 192 -3.82 16.70 -0.61
CA HIS A 192 -5.17 17.03 -0.15
C HIS A 192 -5.22 17.73 1.23
N GLY A 193 -4.05 18.04 1.82
CA GLY A 193 -3.95 18.75 3.11
C GLY A 193 -4.12 17.89 4.37
N TYR A 194 -4.14 16.57 4.23
CA TYR A 194 -4.01 15.65 5.36
C TYR A 194 -2.52 15.45 5.71
N ALA A 195 -2.26 14.70 6.79
CA ALA A 195 -0.92 14.23 7.12
C ALA A 195 -0.96 12.79 7.63
N VAL A 196 0.18 12.09 7.55
CA VAL A 196 0.41 10.80 8.23
C VAL A 196 1.04 11.08 9.60
N ALA A 197 0.65 10.31 10.61
CA ALA A 197 1.23 10.36 11.94
C ALA A 197 2.31 9.29 12.12
N GLY A 198 3.56 9.73 12.34
CA GLY A 198 4.70 8.86 12.61
C GLY A 198 5.19 8.07 11.39
N ASP A 199 6.19 7.22 11.62
CA ASP A 199 6.72 6.33 10.60
C ASP A 199 5.84 5.09 10.40
N PRO A 200 5.75 4.56 9.16
CA PRO A 200 5.06 3.30 8.90
C PRO A 200 5.59 2.16 9.77
N LEU A 201 4.67 1.34 10.28
CA LEU A 201 4.97 0.10 10.98
C LEU A 201 5.04 -1.04 9.95
N LEU A 202 6.17 -1.76 9.94
CA LEU A 202 6.31 -2.94 9.09
C LEU A 202 5.57 -4.11 9.72
N ASN A 203 4.60 -4.64 8.99
CA ASN A 203 3.83 -5.82 9.35
C ASN A 203 4.56 -7.08 8.84
N PRO A 204 5.04 -7.99 9.71
CA PRO A 204 5.59 -9.27 9.27
C PRO A 204 4.49 -10.26 8.84
N PHE A 205 3.23 -10.01 9.21
CA PHE A 205 2.06 -10.82 8.88
C PHE A 205 1.36 -10.33 7.62
N TYR A 206 2.13 -9.93 6.61
CA TYR A 206 1.58 -9.56 5.31
C TYR A 206 1.17 -10.83 4.53
N LEU A 207 0.29 -10.64 3.55
CA LEU A 207 -0.10 -11.70 2.63
C LEU A 207 0.64 -11.52 1.31
N ASP A 208 1.45 -12.51 0.93
CA ASP A 208 2.12 -12.51 -0.38
C ASP A 208 1.16 -12.98 -1.47
N LEU A 209 0.70 -12.04 -2.28
CA LEU A 209 -0.17 -12.26 -3.45
C LEU A 209 0.61 -12.30 -4.77
N GLY A 210 1.93 -12.21 -4.68
CA GLY A 210 2.83 -12.12 -5.81
C GLY A 210 2.98 -13.42 -6.61
N ASP A 211 3.69 -13.33 -7.73
CA ASP A 211 4.28 -14.48 -8.43
C ASP A 211 5.80 -14.37 -8.46
N GLN A 212 6.48 -15.26 -9.17
CA GLN A 212 7.94 -15.24 -9.31
C GLN A 212 8.50 -13.92 -9.90
N ARG A 213 7.67 -13.11 -10.56
CA ARG A 213 8.07 -11.88 -11.25
C ARG A 213 7.60 -10.62 -10.53
N ASN A 214 6.48 -10.67 -9.82
CA ASN A 214 5.89 -9.53 -9.12
C ASN A 214 5.67 -9.88 -7.65
N GLN A 215 6.42 -9.27 -6.74
CA GLN A 215 6.14 -9.38 -5.31
C GLN A 215 5.00 -8.41 -4.95
N VAL A 216 3.93 -8.92 -4.35
CA VAL A 216 2.79 -8.10 -3.91
C VAL A 216 2.49 -8.46 -2.46
N GLN A 217 2.98 -7.64 -1.54
CA GLN A 217 2.91 -7.90 -0.10
C GLN A 217 1.73 -7.17 0.53
N TRP A 218 0.53 -7.73 0.43
CA TRP A 218 -0.69 -7.10 0.94
C TRP A 218 -0.62 -6.87 2.45
N GLY A 219 -0.88 -5.62 2.87
CA GLY A 219 -0.86 -5.23 4.28
C GLY A 219 0.55 -5.06 4.89
N ARG A 220 1.60 -4.87 4.09
CA ARG A 220 3.01 -4.85 4.56
C ARG A 220 3.40 -3.63 5.38
N ALA A 221 2.98 -2.43 4.99
CA ALA A 221 3.38 -1.19 5.65
C ALA A 221 2.15 -0.48 6.20
N LEU A 222 1.95 -0.56 7.52
CA LEU A 222 0.81 0.05 8.21
C LEU A 222 1.14 1.51 8.56
N TRP A 223 0.23 2.43 8.32
CA TRP A 223 0.39 3.85 8.61
C TRP A 223 -0.93 4.46 9.06
N LYS A 224 -0.90 5.63 9.70
CA LYS A 224 -2.09 6.25 10.29
C LYS A 224 -2.24 7.69 9.85
N PHE A 225 -3.47 8.13 9.61
CA PHE A 225 -3.77 9.54 9.42
C PHE A 225 -3.54 10.32 10.73
N ALA A 226 -2.89 11.48 10.61
CA ALA A 226 -2.90 12.48 11.66
C ALA A 226 -4.33 12.96 11.91
N ARG A 227 -4.60 13.45 13.13
CA ARG A 227 -5.92 13.99 13.50
C ARG A 227 -6.28 15.29 12.79
N GLN A 228 -5.35 15.86 12.04
CA GLN A 228 -5.58 17.09 11.29
C GLN A 228 -6.48 16.81 10.09
N VAL A 229 -7.58 17.56 10.02
CA VAL A 229 -8.52 17.55 8.88
C VAL A 229 -8.25 18.80 8.04
N PRO A 230 -8.16 18.70 6.71
CA PRO A 230 -8.04 19.87 5.85
C PRO A 230 -9.31 20.74 5.91
N ALA A 231 -9.16 22.04 5.63
CA ALA A 231 -10.31 22.92 5.46
C ALA A 231 -11.18 22.43 4.27
N PRO A 232 -12.52 22.44 4.37
CA PRO A 232 -13.40 21.92 3.31
C PRO A 232 -13.17 22.54 1.92
N GLU A 233 -12.81 23.82 1.89
CA GLU A 233 -12.57 24.60 0.66
C GLU A 233 -11.15 24.43 0.10
N ARG A 234 -10.29 23.62 0.75
CA ARG A 234 -8.90 23.46 0.33
C ARG A 234 -8.84 22.67 -0.98
N ALA A 235 -8.48 23.34 -2.06
CA ALA A 235 -8.14 22.68 -3.31
C ALA A 235 -6.89 21.79 -3.13
N PRO A 236 -6.85 20.61 -3.79
CA PRO A 236 -5.66 19.78 -3.77
C PRO A 236 -4.50 20.46 -4.51
N ASP A 237 -3.27 20.12 -4.10
CA ASP A 237 -2.05 20.52 -4.81
C ASP A 237 -1.94 19.73 -6.13
N GLN A 238 -2.56 20.28 -7.17
CA GLN A 238 -2.68 19.61 -8.47
C GLN A 238 -1.32 19.42 -9.14
N GLU A 239 -0.40 20.38 -9.01
CA GLU A 239 0.94 20.28 -9.59
C GLU A 239 1.70 19.06 -9.04
N ARG A 240 1.62 18.82 -7.72
CA ARG A 240 2.26 17.65 -7.11
C ARG A 240 1.58 16.33 -7.47
N LEU A 241 0.27 16.33 -7.70
CA LEU A 241 -0.46 15.16 -8.19
C LEU A 241 -0.09 14.84 -9.64
N ASP A 242 -0.01 15.86 -10.50
CA ASP A 242 0.38 15.72 -11.90
C ASP A 242 1.83 15.22 -12.03
N ALA A 243 2.73 15.65 -11.15
CA ALA A 243 4.10 15.13 -11.07
C ALA A 243 4.14 13.64 -10.73
N LEU A 244 3.27 13.18 -9.82
CA LEU A 244 3.18 11.76 -9.48
C LEU A 244 2.60 10.94 -10.64
N ASP A 245 1.57 11.46 -11.30
CA ASP A 245 0.97 10.82 -12.48
C ASP A 245 1.98 10.79 -13.66
N LEU A 246 2.86 11.78 -13.77
CA LEU A 246 4.00 11.75 -14.68
C LEU A 246 4.98 10.63 -14.32
N LEU A 247 5.37 10.49 -13.05
CA LEU A 247 6.25 9.40 -12.60
C LEU A 247 5.65 8.03 -12.92
N SER A 248 4.38 7.78 -12.61
CA SER A 248 3.71 6.53 -12.95
C SER A 248 3.79 6.23 -14.46
N ARG A 249 3.53 7.23 -15.31
CA ARG A 249 3.67 7.08 -16.78
C ARG A 249 5.10 6.75 -17.20
N MET A 250 6.10 7.40 -16.60
CA MET A 250 7.51 7.18 -16.94
C MET A 250 7.98 5.78 -16.55
N VAL A 251 7.57 5.28 -15.38
CA VAL A 251 7.81 3.90 -14.94
C VAL A 251 7.17 2.91 -15.91
N MET A 252 5.89 3.12 -16.27
CA MET A 252 5.20 2.25 -17.22
C MET A 252 5.86 2.22 -18.60
N HIS A 253 6.37 3.35 -19.08
CA HIS A 253 7.15 3.43 -20.31
C HIS A 253 8.43 2.59 -20.22
N SER A 254 9.20 2.73 -19.13
CA SER A 254 10.44 1.96 -18.93
C SER A 254 10.21 0.47 -18.84
N MET A 255 9.12 0.03 -18.19
CA MET A 255 8.76 -1.39 -18.08
C MET A 255 8.48 -2.05 -19.43
N LEU A 256 8.21 -1.28 -20.49
CA LEU A 256 7.98 -1.80 -21.84
C LEU A 256 9.27 -1.90 -22.66
N GLU A 257 10.33 -1.19 -22.28
CA GLU A 257 11.48 -0.96 -23.16
C GLU A 257 12.76 -1.68 -22.74
N THR A 258 12.89 -2.16 -21.50
CA THR A 258 14.19 -2.65 -21.02
C THR A 258 14.13 -3.90 -20.14
N ASP A 259 14.95 -4.90 -20.47
CA ASP A 259 15.25 -6.09 -19.65
C ASP A 259 16.38 -5.85 -18.61
N TRP A 260 16.74 -4.59 -18.33
CA TRP A 260 17.89 -4.30 -17.48
C TRP A 260 17.50 -4.13 -16.01
N PRO A 261 18.29 -4.63 -15.03
CA PRO A 261 18.17 -4.22 -13.63
C PRO A 261 18.18 -2.69 -13.53
N SER A 262 17.02 -2.14 -13.22
CA SER A 262 16.80 -0.71 -13.13
C SER A 262 17.20 -0.23 -11.74
N PHE A 263 18.15 0.71 -11.67
CA PHE A 263 18.40 1.46 -10.44
C PHE A 263 17.17 2.31 -10.11
N ALA A 264 16.96 2.63 -8.83
CA ALA A 264 15.86 3.53 -8.48
C ALA A 264 16.02 4.89 -9.22
N PRO A 265 14.95 5.41 -9.86
CA PRO A 265 14.99 6.71 -10.52
C PRO A 265 15.43 7.82 -9.55
N GLY A 266 16.33 8.68 -10.02
CA GLY A 266 16.94 9.76 -9.24
C GLY A 266 18.01 9.30 -8.24
N ALA A 267 18.33 8.00 -8.14
CA ALA A 267 19.37 7.51 -7.23
C ALA A 267 20.77 7.97 -7.65
N ARG A 268 21.62 8.22 -6.65
CA ARG A 268 23.06 8.44 -6.85
C ARG A 268 23.73 7.12 -7.18
N LEU A 269 24.55 7.11 -8.23
CA LEU A 269 25.35 5.98 -8.66
C LEU A 269 26.82 6.38 -8.69
N GLU A 270 27.71 5.45 -8.33
CA GLU A 270 29.15 5.59 -8.60
C GLU A 270 29.55 4.52 -9.61
N LEU A 271 29.99 4.95 -10.79
CA LEU A 271 30.58 4.07 -11.78
C LEU A 271 32.09 4.08 -11.64
N LYS A 272 32.72 2.90 -11.69
CA LYS A 272 34.17 2.75 -11.63
C LYS A 272 34.67 2.14 -12.94
N SER A 273 35.59 2.84 -13.61
CA SER A 273 36.25 2.32 -14.80
C SER A 273 37.26 1.22 -14.46
N SER A 274 37.65 0.43 -15.46
CA SER A 274 38.75 -0.54 -15.36
C SER A 274 40.10 0.10 -15.03
N THR A 275 40.28 1.38 -15.39
CA THR A 275 41.47 2.19 -15.06
C THR A 275 41.41 2.81 -13.66
N GLY A 276 40.33 2.57 -12.91
CA GLY A 276 40.15 3.06 -11.54
C GLY A 276 39.56 4.47 -11.43
N THR A 277 39.21 5.11 -12.55
CA THR A 277 38.48 6.39 -12.56
C THR A 277 37.07 6.17 -12.00
N ARG A 278 36.60 7.11 -11.16
CA ARG A 278 35.25 7.07 -10.59
C ARG A 278 34.43 8.22 -11.14
N LEU A 279 33.17 7.96 -11.43
CA LEU A 279 32.20 8.95 -11.89
C LEU A 279 30.94 8.84 -11.04
N ALA A 280 30.61 9.92 -10.35
CA ALA A 280 29.36 10.04 -9.62
C ALA A 280 28.27 10.53 -10.57
N LEU A 281 27.14 9.82 -10.62
CA LEU A 281 26.03 10.07 -11.53
C LEU A 281 24.71 10.07 -10.77
N ILE A 282 23.67 10.62 -11.39
CA ILE A 282 22.28 10.51 -10.96
C ILE A 282 21.54 9.68 -12.01
N HIS A 283 20.96 8.56 -11.62
CA HIS A 283 20.12 7.76 -12.51
C HIS A 283 18.85 8.54 -12.87
N VAL A 284 18.49 8.57 -14.15
CA VAL A 284 17.22 9.14 -14.61
C VAL A 284 16.25 7.98 -14.85
N PHE A 285 16.32 7.35 -16.01
CA PHE A 285 15.54 6.19 -16.46
C PHE A 285 16.23 5.59 -17.70
N ASP A 286 15.87 4.37 -18.10
CA ASP A 286 16.26 3.76 -19.38
C ASP A 286 17.76 3.88 -19.66
N ARG A 287 18.58 3.50 -18.67
CA ARG A 287 20.05 3.54 -18.74
C ARG A 287 20.65 4.95 -18.82
N CYS A 288 19.82 5.97 -18.72
CA CYS A 288 20.25 7.36 -18.80
C CYS A 288 20.63 7.88 -17.42
N CYS A 289 21.74 8.58 -17.35
CA CYS A 289 22.30 9.14 -16.14
C CYS A 289 22.72 10.60 -16.37
N ALA A 290 22.58 11.45 -15.37
CA ALA A 290 23.09 12.81 -15.39
C ALA A 290 24.36 12.93 -14.53
N ASP A 291 25.38 13.61 -15.03
CA ASP A 291 26.52 14.02 -14.23
C ASP A 291 26.18 15.30 -13.45
N PRO A 292 26.19 15.26 -12.11
CA PRO A 292 25.86 16.40 -11.26
C PRO A 292 26.88 17.53 -11.29
N ALA A 293 28.12 17.29 -11.77
CA ALA A 293 29.15 18.32 -11.84
C ALA A 293 29.03 19.15 -13.12
N THR A 294 28.63 18.51 -14.22
CA THR A 294 28.64 19.13 -15.56
C THR A 294 27.25 19.30 -16.17
N GLY A 295 26.24 18.62 -15.65
CA GLY A 295 24.91 18.52 -16.27
C GLY A 295 24.87 17.57 -17.48
N THR A 296 25.98 16.94 -17.85
CA THR A 296 26.03 16.06 -19.03
C THR A 296 25.11 14.85 -18.85
N LEU A 297 24.30 14.54 -19.85
CA LEU A 297 23.50 13.34 -19.90
C LEU A 297 24.24 12.23 -20.65
N TYR A 298 24.35 11.08 -20.00
CA TYR A 298 24.93 9.87 -20.55
C TYR A 298 23.89 8.78 -20.71
N ARG A 299 24.06 7.92 -21.71
CA ARG A 299 23.40 6.63 -21.83
C ARG A 299 24.42 5.52 -21.63
N LEU A 300 24.13 4.60 -20.71
CA LEU A 300 24.96 3.44 -20.46
C LEU A 300 24.61 2.32 -21.45
N GLY A 301 25.59 1.92 -22.26
CA GLY A 301 25.45 0.81 -23.21
C GLY A 301 25.56 -0.56 -22.57
N ASP A 302 25.34 -1.62 -23.35
CA ASP A 302 25.35 -3.01 -22.85
C ASP A 302 26.71 -3.46 -22.33
N ARG A 303 27.81 -2.85 -22.80
CA ARG A 303 29.18 -3.18 -22.37
C ARG A 303 29.70 -2.22 -21.30
N GLY A 304 28.83 -1.38 -20.73
CA GLY A 304 29.18 -0.41 -19.70
C GLY A 304 29.82 0.87 -20.24
N GLU A 305 29.79 1.10 -21.55
CA GLU A 305 30.22 2.35 -22.18
C GLU A 305 29.23 3.48 -21.92
N LEU A 306 29.74 4.71 -21.73
CA LEU A 306 28.92 5.91 -21.59
C LEU A 306 28.92 6.70 -22.89
N ALA A 307 27.77 6.82 -23.52
CA ALA A 307 27.57 7.70 -24.67
C ALA A 307 26.94 9.03 -24.21
N THR A 308 27.49 10.17 -24.62
CA THR A 308 26.87 11.47 -24.34
C THR A 308 25.63 11.63 -25.23
N ILE A 309 24.48 11.92 -24.64
CA ILE A 309 23.19 12.05 -25.34
C ILE A 309 22.58 13.45 -25.22
N GLY A 310 23.19 14.34 -24.44
CA GLY A 310 22.72 15.71 -24.26
C GLY A 310 23.30 16.33 -22.99
N ALA A 311 22.69 17.41 -22.53
CA ALA A 311 22.99 18.06 -21.27
C ALA A 311 21.72 18.65 -20.66
N LEU A 312 21.67 18.67 -19.33
CA LEU A 312 20.69 19.42 -18.55
C LEU A 312 21.14 20.87 -18.44
N ASP A 313 20.17 21.77 -18.42
CA ASP A 313 20.45 23.15 -18.06
C ASP A 313 20.69 23.31 -16.54
N THR A 314 21.21 24.48 -16.16
CA THR A 314 21.55 24.76 -14.75
C THR A 314 20.31 24.72 -13.84
N GLY A 315 19.13 25.10 -14.34
CA GLY A 315 17.89 25.10 -13.55
C GLY A 315 17.36 23.69 -13.31
N GLU A 316 17.35 22.86 -14.34
CA GLU A 316 16.98 21.44 -14.25
C GLU A 316 17.85 20.72 -13.23
N LEU A 317 19.17 20.93 -13.29
CA LEU A 317 20.11 20.30 -12.35
C LEU A 317 19.98 20.87 -10.93
N ALA A 318 19.88 22.19 -10.79
CA ALA A 318 19.72 22.84 -9.47
C ALA A 318 18.43 22.43 -8.76
N SER A 319 17.41 22.00 -9.51
CA SER A 319 16.15 21.50 -8.95
C SER A 319 16.21 20.04 -8.48
N TYR A 320 17.35 19.36 -8.61
CA TYR A 320 17.54 18.02 -8.05
C TYR A 320 17.43 18.09 -6.51
N PRO A 321 16.55 17.30 -5.88
CA PRO A 321 16.35 17.36 -4.43
C PRO A 321 17.48 16.65 -3.69
N GLU A 322 18.61 17.33 -3.54
CA GLU A 322 19.77 16.85 -2.78
C GLU A 322 19.38 16.56 -1.34
N GLY A 323 19.63 15.33 -0.87
CA GLY A 323 19.20 14.90 0.46
C GLY A 323 17.68 14.74 0.64
N GLY A 324 16.88 14.94 -0.41
CA GLY A 324 15.43 14.74 -0.38
C GLY A 324 15.00 13.29 -0.20
N ARG A 325 13.70 13.03 -0.22
CA ARG A 325 13.16 11.67 -0.18
C ARG A 325 13.38 10.94 -1.50
N LYS A 326 13.32 9.60 -1.47
CA LYS A 326 13.42 8.76 -2.68
C LYS A 326 12.37 9.18 -3.72
N LEU A 327 11.13 9.40 -3.30
CA LEU A 327 10.04 9.82 -4.18
C LEU A 327 10.33 11.16 -4.87
N GLU A 328 10.83 12.16 -4.15
CA GLU A 328 11.15 13.48 -4.72
C GLU A 328 12.21 13.39 -5.82
N ARG A 329 13.25 12.58 -5.59
CA ARG A 329 14.27 12.31 -6.61
C ARG A 329 13.70 11.56 -7.82
N ALA A 330 12.77 10.63 -7.60
CA ALA A 330 12.10 9.91 -8.68
C ALA A 330 11.20 10.86 -9.51
N LEU A 331 10.48 11.79 -8.86
CA LEU A 331 9.69 12.83 -9.53
C LEU A 331 10.58 13.71 -10.41
N TRP A 332 11.74 14.14 -9.89
CA TRP A 332 12.73 14.87 -10.68
C TRP A 332 13.18 14.07 -11.91
N ALA A 333 13.54 12.80 -11.73
CA ALA A 333 13.99 11.95 -12.82
C ALA A 333 12.90 11.72 -13.88
N ALA A 334 11.64 11.58 -13.45
CA ALA A 334 10.51 11.43 -14.35
C ALA A 334 10.31 12.67 -15.25
N ARG A 335 10.44 13.87 -14.66
CA ARG A 335 10.39 15.13 -15.42
C ARG A 335 11.53 15.20 -16.45
N ILE A 336 12.77 14.91 -16.03
CA ILE A 336 13.91 14.90 -16.97
C ILE A 336 13.68 13.91 -18.11
N LYS A 337 13.17 12.70 -17.83
CA LYS A 337 12.84 11.73 -18.87
C LYS A 337 11.81 12.28 -19.85
N ALA A 338 10.72 12.84 -19.34
CA ALA A 338 9.64 13.38 -20.16
C ALA A 338 10.14 14.50 -21.09
N ASP A 339 10.97 15.40 -20.57
CA ASP A 339 11.42 16.59 -21.27
C ASP A 339 12.59 16.34 -22.22
N ARG A 340 13.45 15.35 -21.93
CA ARG A 340 14.72 15.14 -22.65
C ARG A 340 14.81 13.82 -23.41
N LEU A 341 14.10 12.78 -22.96
CA LEU A 341 14.32 11.41 -23.45
C LEU A 341 13.16 10.87 -24.29
N LEU A 342 11.94 11.41 -24.14
CA LEU A 342 10.81 11.01 -24.95
C LEU A 342 10.78 11.76 -26.30
N PRO A 343 10.56 11.05 -27.43
CA PRO A 343 10.28 11.67 -28.73
C PRO A 343 9.12 12.66 -28.62
N GLU A 344 9.16 13.77 -29.37
CA GLU A 344 8.11 14.81 -29.32
C GLU A 344 6.69 14.24 -29.50
N GLY A 345 6.51 13.20 -30.33
CA GLY A 345 5.22 12.53 -30.53
C GLY A 345 4.82 11.50 -29.47
N ALA A 346 5.76 11.05 -28.62
CA ALA A 346 5.49 10.13 -27.51
C ALA A 346 4.97 10.87 -26.25
N ARG A 347 5.21 12.19 -26.17
CA ARG A 347 4.74 13.05 -25.08
C ARG A 347 3.20 13.17 -24.99
N VAL A 348 2.50 12.84 -26.09
CA VAL A 348 1.06 13.09 -26.29
C VAL A 348 0.21 11.80 -26.28
N ARG A 349 0.80 10.59 -26.17
CA ARG A 349 -0.04 9.37 -26.09
C ARG A 349 -0.73 9.30 -24.73
N GLU A 350 -2.02 9.64 -24.76
CA GLU A 350 -2.91 9.85 -23.62
C GLU A 350 -3.13 8.62 -22.72
N ALA A 351 -3.38 8.97 -21.46
CA ALA A 351 -3.93 8.32 -20.27
C ALA A 351 -4.68 6.96 -20.35
N GLY A 352 -5.09 6.45 -21.52
CA GLY A 352 -5.92 5.25 -21.61
C GLY A 352 -5.17 3.94 -21.31
N TYR A 353 -3.93 3.80 -21.79
CA TYR A 353 -3.18 2.55 -21.69
C TYR A 353 -2.84 2.14 -20.24
N GLY A 354 -2.70 3.13 -19.35
CA GLY A 354 -2.40 2.90 -17.94
C GLY A 354 -3.59 2.40 -17.14
N ALA A 355 -4.78 2.96 -17.38
CA ALA A 355 -5.99 2.63 -16.64
C ALA A 355 -6.45 1.19 -16.92
N ASP A 356 -6.50 0.79 -18.19
CA ASP A 356 -6.91 -0.58 -18.58
C ASP A 356 -5.93 -1.64 -18.08
N ARG A 357 -4.62 -1.37 -18.18
CA ARG A 357 -3.59 -2.29 -17.68
C ARG A 357 -3.61 -2.37 -16.15
N ALA A 358 -3.77 -1.26 -15.45
CA ALA A 358 -3.91 -1.24 -14.00
C ALA A 358 -5.19 -1.97 -13.55
N ALA A 359 -6.31 -1.81 -14.28
CA ALA A 359 -7.53 -2.55 -14.03
C ALA A 359 -7.35 -4.06 -14.26
N ALA A 360 -6.65 -4.45 -15.33
CA ALA A 360 -6.33 -5.85 -15.61
C ALA A 360 -5.42 -6.47 -14.54
N MET A 361 -4.39 -5.73 -14.08
CA MET A 361 -3.52 -6.18 -12.98
C MET A 361 -4.30 -6.35 -11.67
N LEU A 362 -5.20 -5.40 -11.35
CA LEU A 362 -6.07 -5.52 -10.18
C LEU A 362 -7.01 -6.71 -10.28
N ALA A 363 -7.59 -6.95 -11.46
CA ALA A 363 -8.43 -8.12 -11.71
C ALA A 363 -7.67 -9.43 -11.54
N ASP A 364 -6.41 -9.52 -12.03
CA ASP A 364 -5.56 -10.69 -11.83
C ASP A 364 -5.19 -10.90 -10.36
N LEU A 365 -4.85 -9.84 -9.62
CA LEU A 365 -4.60 -9.93 -8.18
C LEU A 365 -5.83 -10.41 -7.40
N ARG A 366 -7.02 -9.89 -7.71
CA ARG A 366 -8.28 -10.36 -7.14
C ARG A 366 -8.54 -11.83 -7.46
N ALA A 367 -8.28 -12.25 -8.70
CA ALA A 367 -8.43 -13.65 -9.10
C ALA A 367 -7.45 -14.57 -8.37
N ARG A 368 -6.20 -14.14 -8.16
CA ARG A 368 -5.19 -14.87 -7.39
C ARG A 368 -5.58 -15.00 -5.92
N ALA A 369 -5.97 -13.90 -5.28
CA ALA A 369 -6.46 -13.91 -3.91
C ALA A 369 -7.65 -14.89 -3.78
N ARG A 370 -8.62 -14.83 -4.71
CA ARG A 370 -9.76 -15.75 -4.73
C ARG A 370 -9.32 -17.22 -4.81
N ARG A 371 -8.36 -17.56 -5.68
CA ARG A 371 -7.82 -18.93 -5.80
C ARG A 371 -7.16 -19.41 -4.51
N MET A 372 -6.38 -18.54 -3.86
CA MET A 372 -5.73 -18.84 -2.58
C MET A 372 -6.75 -19.23 -1.51
N PHE A 373 -7.85 -18.47 -1.39
CA PHE A 373 -8.92 -18.78 -0.44
C PHE A 373 -9.73 -20.03 -0.82
N GLN A 374 -9.76 -20.44 -2.08
CA GLN A 374 -10.49 -21.63 -2.55
C GLN A 374 -9.69 -22.94 -2.39
N GLY A 375 -8.45 -22.88 -1.89
CA GLY A 375 -7.62 -24.07 -1.65
C GLY A 375 -7.11 -24.75 -2.93
N SER A 376 -7.21 -24.09 -4.09
CA SER A 376 -6.53 -24.56 -5.30
C SER A 376 -5.07 -24.15 -5.19
N ALA A 377 -4.18 -25.12 -4.95
CA ALA A 377 -2.75 -24.88 -5.01
C ALA A 377 -2.42 -24.17 -6.33
N ALA A 378 -1.66 -23.07 -6.26
CA ALA A 378 -1.12 -22.42 -7.43
C ALA A 378 -0.15 -23.41 -8.11
N THR A 379 -0.65 -24.17 -9.07
CA THR A 379 0.15 -25.03 -9.95
C THR A 379 0.95 -24.20 -10.94
#